data_AF-A0A673V6S6-F1
#
_entry.id   AF-A0A673V6S6-F1
#
_cell.length_a   1.000
_cell.length_b   1.000
_cell.length_c   1.000
_cell.angle_alpha   90.00
_cell.angle_beta   90.00
_cell.angle_gamma   90.00
#
_symmetry.space_group_name_H-M   'P 1'
#
loop_
_entity.id
_entity.type
_entity.pdbx_description
1 polymer ?
#
loop_
_entity_poly.entity_id
_entity_poly.type
_entity_poly.pdbx_seq_one_letter_code
_entity_poly.pdbx_strand_id
1 'polypeptide(L)'
;MAVWGVGRRLGLRGGLGAGKLLCPRSQSRGPQGVEDGDGPQPSLKTPKIPKIYTKTGDKGFSSTFTGERRPKDDQVFEALGTTDELSSAIGFALELVTEKGHPFAEELQKIQCSLQDVGSALATPRSSAREAHRRCAAFEAGPIVELEQWIDRYSSQLPPLTAFILPSGGKSSSALHFCRAVCRRAERRLTTRCPNTSKSGRGRTQKAADSLFEETWGEFPAEPPRTPLITPAATRLSGEWKVVPLVQMGETDANVAKFLNRLSDYLFTLARYAAMKEGKQEKIYKKNDPSDQA
;
A
#
# COMPACT_ATOMS: atom_id res chain seq x y z
N MET A 1 -12.61 -7.89 -22.60
CA MET A 1 -13.53 -9.03 -22.44
C MET A 1 -13.02 -10.18 -23.29
N ALA A 2 -12.49 -11.23 -22.67
CA ALA A 2 -12.15 -12.48 -23.35
C ALA A 2 -12.69 -13.63 -22.50
N VAL A 3 -13.57 -14.41 -23.13
CA VAL A 3 -14.40 -15.46 -22.53
C VAL A 3 -13.56 -16.71 -22.30
N TRP A 4 -13.66 -17.29 -21.11
CA TRP A 4 -13.15 -18.61 -20.76
C TRP A 4 -14.03 -19.71 -21.37
N GLY A 5 -13.42 -20.65 -22.09
CA GLY A 5 -14.05 -21.88 -22.56
C GLY A 5 -13.63 -23.09 -21.72
N VAL A 6 -14.61 -23.72 -21.07
CA VAL A 6 -14.47 -24.98 -20.33
C VAL A 6 -14.73 -26.17 -21.26
N GLY A 7 -13.89 -27.20 -21.20
CA GLY A 7 -14.09 -28.47 -21.95
C GLY A 7 -13.36 -29.67 -21.34
N ARG A 8 -14.15 -30.54 -20.70
CA ARG A 8 -13.95 -31.94 -20.22
C ARG A 8 -13.22 -32.87 -21.23
N ARG A 9 -12.72 -34.09 -20.96
CA ARG A 9 -12.36 -34.99 -19.82
C ARG A 9 -11.81 -36.30 -20.45
N LEU A 10 -11.01 -37.06 -19.68
CA LEU A 10 -10.69 -38.53 -19.77
C LEU A 10 -9.65 -39.08 -20.78
N GLY A 11 -8.66 -39.79 -20.22
CA GLY A 11 -7.84 -40.81 -20.89
C GLY A 11 -6.70 -41.32 -19.99
N LEU A 12 -6.81 -42.56 -19.49
CA LEU A 12 -5.88 -43.28 -18.61
C LEU A 12 -4.75 -44.01 -19.36
N ARG A 13 -3.70 -44.41 -18.61
CA ARG A 13 -2.48 -45.20 -18.94
C ARG A 13 -1.34 -44.37 -19.55
N GLY A 14 -0.08 -44.45 -19.14
CA GLY A 14 0.68 -45.42 -18.34
C GLY A 14 2.06 -45.57 -19.02
N GLY A 15 3.14 -45.68 -18.25
CA GLY A 15 4.43 -46.17 -18.77
C GLY A 15 5.60 -45.19 -18.74
N LEU A 16 6.68 -45.65 -18.11
CA LEU A 16 8.01 -45.07 -17.99
C LEU A 16 8.68 -44.75 -19.35
N GLY A 17 9.57 -43.76 -19.36
CA GLY A 17 10.56 -43.62 -20.43
C GLY A 17 11.29 -42.29 -20.43
N ALA A 18 12.47 -42.25 -19.80
CA ALA A 18 13.44 -41.18 -20.00
C ALA A 18 13.94 -41.21 -21.46
N GLY A 19 13.70 -40.13 -22.21
CA GLY A 19 14.11 -40.01 -23.61
C GLY A 19 14.69 -38.63 -23.89
N LYS A 20 16.02 -38.57 -24.03
CA LYS A 20 16.76 -37.43 -24.58
C LYS A 20 16.22 -37.11 -25.97
N LEU A 21 15.70 -35.90 -26.18
CA LEU A 21 15.37 -35.39 -27.51
C LEU A 21 16.59 -34.65 -28.07
N LEU A 22 17.28 -35.34 -28.98
CA LEU A 22 18.22 -34.75 -29.92
C LEU A 22 17.45 -33.88 -30.92
N CYS A 23 17.89 -32.64 -31.12
CA CYS A 23 17.47 -31.80 -32.26
C CYS A 23 18.01 -32.41 -33.57
N PRO A 24 17.20 -32.59 -34.62
CA PRO A 24 17.70 -33.06 -35.90
C PRO A 24 18.35 -31.93 -36.71
N ARG A 25 19.57 -32.22 -37.14
CA ARG A 25 20.41 -31.51 -38.11
C ARG A 25 19.82 -31.66 -39.51
N SER A 26 19.26 -30.60 -40.10
CA SER A 26 18.89 -30.57 -41.51
C SER A 26 20.03 -30.01 -42.35
N GLN A 27 20.58 -30.84 -43.22
CA GLN A 27 21.59 -30.49 -44.20
C GLN A 27 21.02 -29.62 -45.34
N SER A 28 21.90 -28.75 -45.79
CA SER A 28 21.88 -27.86 -46.96
C SER A 28 21.65 -28.57 -48.31
N ARG A 29 20.85 -27.94 -49.18
CA ARG A 29 21.00 -27.96 -50.65
C ARG A 29 20.61 -26.59 -51.21
N GLY A 30 21.51 -25.97 -51.97
CA GLY A 30 21.25 -24.77 -52.78
C GLY A 30 20.48 -25.08 -54.07
N PRO A 31 20.17 -24.04 -54.85
CA PRO A 31 20.88 -23.89 -56.12
C PRO A 31 21.30 -22.43 -56.45
N GLN A 32 22.33 -22.33 -57.32
CA GLN A 32 22.81 -21.14 -58.06
C GLN A 32 21.68 -20.57 -58.95
N GLY A 33 21.58 -19.30 -59.34
CA GLY A 33 22.42 -18.09 -59.26
C GLY A 33 21.69 -16.93 -59.98
N VAL A 34 22.45 -15.88 -60.34
CA VAL A 34 22.13 -14.67 -61.16
C VAL A 34 22.06 -13.35 -60.36
N GLU A 35 22.61 -12.31 -60.99
CA GLU A 35 23.44 -11.21 -60.49
C GLU A 35 22.70 -9.90 -60.12
N ASP A 36 23.51 -9.01 -59.51
CA ASP A 36 23.50 -7.54 -59.52
C ASP A 36 22.51 -6.73 -58.66
N GLY A 37 23.09 -5.90 -57.79
CA GLY A 37 22.42 -4.77 -57.13
C GLY A 37 23.01 -4.43 -55.77
N ASP A 38 24.19 -3.80 -55.75
CA ASP A 38 24.84 -3.26 -54.55
C ASP A 38 24.06 -2.03 -54.04
N GLY A 39 22.96 -2.30 -53.31
CA GLY A 39 22.20 -1.30 -52.57
C GLY A 39 22.50 -1.43 -51.08
N PRO A 40 22.71 -0.34 -50.33
CA PRO A 40 22.97 -0.42 -48.90
C PRO A 40 21.76 -1.05 -48.20
N GLN A 41 21.92 -2.28 -47.73
CA GLN A 41 20.95 -3.00 -46.90
C GLN A 41 20.57 -2.11 -45.71
N PRO A 42 19.27 -1.88 -45.44
CA PRO A 42 18.85 -1.12 -44.28
C PRO A 42 19.31 -1.86 -43.02
N SER A 43 20.28 -1.28 -42.31
CA SER A 43 20.81 -1.83 -41.08
C SER A 43 19.65 -2.15 -40.13
N LEU A 44 19.41 -3.43 -39.87
CA LEU A 44 18.49 -3.90 -38.84
C LEU A 44 18.98 -3.32 -37.51
N LYS A 45 18.38 -2.20 -37.09
CA LYS A 45 18.68 -1.57 -35.81
C LYS A 45 18.28 -2.56 -34.72
N THR A 46 19.27 -3.14 -34.06
CA THR A 46 19.04 -3.94 -32.86
C THR A 46 18.25 -3.09 -31.86
N PRO A 47 17.15 -3.62 -31.29
CA PRO A 47 16.37 -2.88 -30.32
C PRO A 47 17.27 -2.57 -29.13
N LYS A 48 17.59 -1.28 -28.93
CA LYS A 48 18.39 -0.84 -27.80
C LYS A 48 17.60 -1.12 -26.53
N ILE A 49 18.12 -2.02 -25.69
CA ILE A 49 17.56 -2.25 -24.37
C ILE A 49 17.68 -0.93 -23.58
N PRO A 50 16.55 -0.34 -23.15
CA PRO A 50 16.59 0.92 -22.41
C PRO A 50 17.38 0.71 -21.11
N LYS A 51 18.33 1.60 -20.84
CA LYS A 51 19.05 1.60 -19.57
C LYS A 51 18.08 1.99 -18.45
N ILE A 52 18.09 1.25 -17.35
CA ILE A 52 17.21 1.48 -16.20
C ILE A 52 17.45 2.88 -15.58
N TYR A 53 18.70 3.35 -15.53
CA TYR A 53 19.03 4.68 -15.03
C TYR A 53 19.16 5.71 -16.16
N THR A 54 18.51 6.85 -16.00
CA THR A 54 18.51 7.95 -16.99
C THR A 54 19.22 9.20 -16.50
N LYS A 55 19.56 9.28 -15.19
CA LYS A 55 20.16 10.45 -14.50
C LYS A 55 19.29 11.71 -14.50
N THR A 56 18.06 11.67 -15.02
CA THR A 56 17.16 12.83 -15.08
C THR A 56 16.67 13.27 -13.70
N GLY A 57 16.78 12.39 -12.70
CA GLY A 57 16.36 12.63 -11.32
C GLY A 57 17.48 13.00 -10.34
N ASP A 58 18.72 13.20 -10.80
CA ASP A 58 19.88 13.49 -9.95
C ASP A 58 19.79 14.88 -9.29
N LYS A 59 19.02 15.79 -9.88
CA LYS A 59 18.74 17.13 -9.32
C LYS A 59 17.58 17.14 -8.31
N GLY A 60 17.09 15.97 -7.88
CA GLY A 60 16.00 15.88 -6.90
C GLY A 60 14.59 16.03 -7.48
N PHE A 61 14.40 15.95 -8.80
CA PHE A 61 13.09 16.06 -9.46
C PHE A 61 12.70 14.75 -10.15
N SER A 62 11.40 14.43 -10.16
CA SER A 62 10.84 13.29 -10.89
C SER A 62 9.58 13.72 -11.65
N SER A 63 9.09 12.85 -12.55
CA SER A 63 7.87 13.10 -13.33
C SER A 63 6.72 12.24 -12.83
N THR A 64 5.52 12.81 -12.75
CA THR A 64 4.26 12.07 -12.59
C THR A 64 3.87 11.40 -13.92
N PHE A 65 2.83 10.56 -13.91
CA PHE A 65 2.30 9.95 -15.15
C PHE A 65 1.63 10.96 -16.08
N THR A 66 1.29 12.14 -15.60
CA THR A 66 0.78 13.25 -16.42
C THR A 66 1.89 13.98 -17.18
N GLY A 67 3.17 13.67 -16.89
CA GLY A 67 4.35 14.33 -17.45
C GLY A 67 4.81 15.56 -16.65
N GLU A 68 4.07 15.94 -15.61
CA GLU A 68 4.41 17.05 -14.72
C GLU A 68 5.67 16.72 -13.91
N ARG A 69 6.63 17.65 -13.84
CA ARG A 69 7.84 17.48 -13.02
C ARG A 69 7.65 18.10 -11.64
N ARG A 70 7.85 17.28 -10.61
CA ARG A 70 7.74 17.67 -9.20
C ARG A 70 9.03 17.30 -8.45
N PRO A 71 9.37 17.99 -7.35
CA PRO A 71 10.50 17.59 -6.52
C PRO A 71 10.20 16.24 -5.84
N LYS A 72 11.23 15.42 -5.56
CA LYS A 72 11.07 14.04 -5.08
C LYS A 72 10.49 13.93 -3.66
N ASP A 73 10.51 15.02 -2.90
CA ASP A 73 9.90 15.15 -1.57
C ASP A 73 8.44 15.62 -1.64
N ASP A 74 7.87 15.80 -2.83
CA ASP A 74 6.44 16.06 -3.03
C ASP A 74 5.59 14.92 -2.48
N GLN A 75 4.42 15.27 -1.92
CA GLN A 75 3.52 14.32 -1.29
C GLN A 75 3.06 13.19 -2.22
N VAL A 76 2.96 13.44 -3.53
CA VAL A 76 2.62 12.41 -4.52
C VAL A 76 3.66 11.30 -4.50
N PHE A 77 4.95 11.65 -4.44
CA PHE A 77 6.02 10.66 -4.42
C PHE A 77 6.19 10.00 -3.04
N GLU A 78 5.93 10.71 -1.94
CA GLU A 78 5.88 10.10 -0.60
C GLU A 78 4.76 9.04 -0.52
N ALA A 79 3.57 9.36 -1.03
CA ALA A 79 2.45 8.43 -1.10
C ALA A 79 2.74 7.23 -2.01
N LEU A 80 3.28 7.49 -3.21
CA LEU A 80 3.68 6.46 -4.16
C LEU A 80 4.75 5.53 -3.58
N GLY A 81 5.82 6.11 -3.02
CA GLY A 81 6.93 5.35 -2.43
C GLY A 81 6.51 4.53 -1.22
N THR A 82 5.64 5.05 -0.36
CA THR A 82 5.13 4.28 0.79
C THR A 82 4.23 3.12 0.35
N THR A 83 3.51 3.28 -0.77
CA THR A 83 2.71 2.19 -1.38
C THR A 83 3.61 1.11 -1.99
N ASP A 84 4.71 1.50 -2.63
CA ASP A 84 5.72 0.57 -3.15
C ASP A 84 6.44 -0.19 -2.02
N GLU A 85 6.73 0.49 -0.91
CA GLU A 85 7.27 -0.13 0.30
C GLU A 85 6.31 -1.17 0.88
N LEU A 86 5.00 -0.88 0.90
CA LEU A 86 3.99 -1.86 1.29
C LEU A 86 3.98 -3.08 0.37
N SER A 87 4.00 -2.86 -0.95
CA SER A 87 4.02 -3.95 -1.94
C SER A 87 5.26 -4.84 -1.78
N SER A 88 6.42 -4.22 -1.53
CA SER A 88 7.67 -4.91 -1.25
C SER A 88 7.63 -5.71 0.06
N ALA A 89 7.06 -5.14 1.12
CA ALA A 89 6.87 -5.82 2.40
C ALA A 89 5.93 -7.04 2.26
N ILE A 90 4.85 -6.91 1.48
CA ILE A 90 3.94 -8.03 1.16
C ILE A 90 4.68 -9.10 0.35
N GLY A 91 5.53 -8.72 -0.61
CA GLY A 91 6.36 -9.68 -1.36
C GLY A 91 7.27 -10.49 -0.44
N PHE A 92 7.92 -9.85 0.54
CA PHE A 92 8.71 -10.57 1.55
C PHE A 92 7.84 -11.47 2.44
N ALA A 93 6.67 -11.01 2.87
CA ALA A 93 5.75 -11.82 3.65
C ALA A 93 5.22 -13.03 2.87
N LEU A 94 5.03 -12.88 1.55
CA LEU A 94 4.55 -13.93 0.65
C LEU A 94 5.49 -15.13 0.62
N GLU A 95 6.82 -14.91 0.63
CA GLU A 95 7.81 -16.00 0.70
C GLU A 95 7.61 -16.84 1.97
N LEU A 96 7.48 -16.18 3.13
CA LEU A 96 7.26 -16.86 4.42
C LEU A 96 5.92 -17.61 4.47
N VAL A 97 4.88 -17.01 3.87
CA VAL A 97 3.53 -17.59 3.79
C VAL A 97 3.51 -18.82 2.86
N THR A 98 4.23 -18.75 1.74
CA THR A 98 4.33 -19.82 0.75
C THR A 98 5.13 -21.01 1.28
N GLU A 99 6.23 -20.76 2.00
CA GLU A 99 6.99 -21.80 2.71
C GLU A 99 6.11 -22.63 3.67
N LYS A 100 5.06 -22.02 4.23
CA LYS A 100 4.11 -22.67 5.13
C LYS A 100 2.90 -23.29 4.44
N GLY A 101 2.73 -23.09 3.13
CA GLY A 101 1.63 -23.66 2.36
C GLY A 101 0.26 -23.06 2.71
N HIS A 102 0.23 -21.78 3.10
CA HIS A 102 -1.03 -21.10 3.41
C HIS A 102 -1.88 -20.82 2.16
N PRO A 103 -3.21 -20.98 2.22
CA PRO A 103 -4.09 -20.87 1.04
C PRO A 103 -4.28 -19.44 0.52
N PHE A 104 -3.91 -18.43 1.30
CA PHE A 104 -4.09 -17.01 0.96
C PHE A 104 -2.87 -16.40 0.22
N ALA A 105 -1.88 -17.20 -0.18
CA ALA A 105 -0.73 -16.72 -0.94
C ALA A 105 -1.14 -16.04 -2.26
N GLU A 106 -2.08 -16.63 -2.99
CA GLU A 106 -2.61 -16.05 -4.24
C GLU A 106 -3.35 -14.73 -3.99
N GLU A 107 -4.03 -14.59 -2.85
CA GLU A 107 -4.74 -13.37 -2.46
C GLU A 107 -3.75 -12.22 -2.18
N LEU A 108 -2.62 -12.50 -1.52
CA LEU A 108 -1.54 -11.53 -1.33
C LEU A 108 -0.91 -11.09 -2.66
N GLN A 109 -0.74 -12.01 -3.61
CA GLN A 109 -0.24 -11.67 -4.94
C GLN A 109 -1.23 -10.77 -5.71
N LYS A 110 -2.53 -11.07 -5.63
CA LYS A 110 -3.57 -10.18 -6.19
C LYS A 110 -3.52 -8.78 -5.57
N ILE A 111 -3.28 -8.69 -4.26
CA ILE A 111 -3.13 -7.40 -3.56
C ILE A 111 -1.92 -6.62 -4.11
N GLN A 112 -0.79 -7.27 -4.39
CA GLN A 112 0.35 -6.58 -5.03
C GLN A 112 -0.03 -5.99 -6.39
N CYS A 113 -0.83 -6.70 -7.19
CA CYS A 113 -1.37 -6.15 -8.44
C CYS A 113 -2.27 -4.94 -8.18
N SER A 114 -3.21 -5.02 -7.23
CA SER A 114 -4.06 -3.89 -6.87
C SER A 114 -3.27 -2.70 -6.32
N LEU A 115 -2.17 -2.93 -5.60
CA LEU A 115 -1.27 -1.86 -5.13
C LEU A 115 -0.53 -1.18 -6.29
N GLN A 116 -0.27 -1.88 -7.39
CA GLN A 116 0.26 -1.26 -8.62
C GLN A 116 -0.78 -0.34 -9.28
N ASP A 117 -2.05 -0.74 -9.27
CA ASP A 117 -3.15 0.11 -9.75
C ASP A 117 -3.33 1.34 -8.84
N VAL A 118 -3.24 1.16 -7.52
CA VAL A 118 -3.20 2.27 -6.55
C VAL A 118 -2.02 3.20 -6.85
N GLY A 119 -0.82 2.66 -7.06
CA GLY A 119 0.35 3.46 -7.41
C GLY A 119 0.14 4.28 -8.68
N SER A 120 -0.51 3.69 -9.69
CA SER A 120 -0.86 4.38 -10.93
C SER A 120 -1.86 5.51 -10.72
N ALA A 121 -2.85 5.31 -9.84
CA ALA A 121 -3.81 6.33 -9.43
C ALA A 121 -3.13 7.48 -8.67
N LEU A 122 -2.18 7.18 -7.79
CA LEU A 122 -1.43 8.18 -7.02
C LEU A 122 -0.47 8.97 -7.91
N ALA A 123 0.19 8.31 -8.86
CA ALA A 123 1.09 8.94 -9.82
C ALA A 123 0.37 9.81 -10.86
N THR A 124 -0.97 9.88 -10.84
CA THR A 124 -1.80 10.63 -11.79
C THR A 124 -2.66 11.69 -11.06
N PRO A 125 -2.07 12.80 -10.57
CA PRO A 125 -2.81 13.84 -9.85
C PRO A 125 -3.94 14.41 -10.70
N ARG A 126 -5.15 14.50 -10.15
CA ARG A 126 -6.36 14.97 -10.87
C ARG A 126 -6.22 16.41 -11.36
N SER A 127 -5.44 17.26 -10.69
CA SER A 127 -5.17 18.65 -11.10
C SER A 127 -4.41 18.76 -12.42
N SER A 128 -3.46 17.85 -12.68
CA SER A 128 -2.67 17.83 -13.93
C SER A 128 -3.09 16.75 -14.93
N ALA A 129 -4.06 15.89 -14.56
CA ALA A 129 -4.54 14.80 -15.41
C ALA A 129 -5.54 15.27 -16.47
N ARG A 130 -5.26 14.92 -17.74
CA ARG A 130 -6.23 14.95 -18.83
C ARG A 130 -7.28 13.85 -18.66
N GLU A 131 -8.39 13.98 -19.36
CA GLU A 131 -9.49 13.01 -19.31
C GLU A 131 -9.06 11.56 -19.60
N ALA A 132 -8.16 11.36 -20.57
CA ALA A 132 -7.60 10.03 -20.86
C ALA A 132 -6.79 9.46 -19.68
N HIS A 133 -5.98 10.29 -19.01
CA HIS A 133 -5.23 9.87 -17.83
C HIS A 133 -6.16 9.49 -16.68
N ARG A 134 -7.24 10.25 -16.46
CA ARG A 134 -8.23 9.98 -15.42
C ARG A 134 -8.94 8.65 -15.62
N ARG A 135 -9.31 8.31 -16.86
CA ARG A 135 -9.94 7.02 -17.18
C ARG A 135 -9.00 5.84 -16.94
N CYS A 136 -7.72 5.96 -17.29
CA CYS A 136 -6.74 4.90 -17.07
C CYS A 136 -6.36 4.73 -15.59
N ALA A 137 -6.45 5.81 -14.80
CA ALA A 137 -6.04 5.83 -13.40
C ALA A 137 -7.21 5.70 -12.41
N ALA A 138 -8.44 5.43 -12.91
CA ALA A 138 -9.60 5.24 -12.06
C ALA A 138 -9.47 3.95 -11.25
N PHE A 139 -9.70 4.04 -9.93
CA PHE A 139 -9.64 2.88 -9.04
C PHE A 139 -11.06 2.43 -8.66
N GLU A 140 -11.45 1.29 -9.21
CA GLU A 140 -12.78 0.71 -9.02
C GLU A 140 -13.00 0.20 -7.59
N ALA A 141 -14.26 0.10 -7.17
CA ALA A 141 -14.62 -0.38 -5.83
C ALA A 141 -14.53 -1.91 -5.67
N GLY A 142 -14.38 -2.66 -6.77
CA GLY A 142 -14.36 -4.14 -6.77
C GLY A 142 -13.37 -4.76 -5.78
N PRO A 143 -12.08 -4.34 -5.77
CA PRO A 143 -11.09 -4.86 -4.81
C PRO A 143 -11.45 -4.62 -3.33
N ILE A 144 -12.22 -3.56 -3.02
CA ILE A 144 -12.65 -3.26 -1.65
C ILE A 144 -13.65 -4.33 -1.18
N VAL A 145 -14.62 -4.65 -2.03
CA VAL A 145 -15.64 -5.67 -1.73
C VAL A 145 -14.99 -7.05 -1.64
N GLU A 146 -14.01 -7.35 -2.48
CA GLU A 146 -13.27 -8.61 -2.41
C GLU A 146 -12.51 -8.76 -1.08
N LEU A 147 -11.85 -7.69 -0.61
CA LEU A 147 -11.21 -7.67 0.72
C LEU A 147 -12.21 -7.93 1.85
N GLU A 148 -13.39 -7.30 1.80
CA GLU A 148 -14.45 -7.50 2.81
C GLU A 148 -14.90 -8.96 2.87
N GLN A 149 -15.12 -9.59 1.70
CA GLN A 149 -15.47 -11.01 1.62
C GLN A 149 -14.39 -11.93 2.19
N TRP A 150 -13.11 -11.62 1.95
CA TRP A 150 -12.01 -12.40 2.51
C TRP A 150 -11.88 -12.18 4.03
N ILE A 151 -12.05 -10.95 4.51
CA ILE A 151 -12.06 -10.64 5.95
C ILE A 151 -13.13 -11.48 6.64
N ASP A 152 -14.36 -11.50 6.13
CA ASP A 152 -15.46 -12.28 6.71
C ASP A 152 -15.16 -13.79 6.70
N ARG A 153 -14.61 -14.30 5.58
CA ARG A 153 -14.20 -15.71 5.43
C ARG A 153 -13.18 -16.13 6.49
N TYR A 154 -12.15 -15.34 6.73
CA TYR A 154 -11.11 -15.70 7.72
C TYR A 154 -11.56 -15.43 9.15
N SER A 155 -12.31 -14.34 9.38
CA SER A 155 -12.82 -13.99 10.71
C SER A 155 -13.76 -15.06 11.27
N SER A 156 -14.60 -15.67 10.42
CA SER A 156 -15.52 -16.75 10.84
C SER A 156 -14.81 -18.02 11.34
N GLN A 157 -13.54 -18.21 10.99
CA GLN A 157 -12.74 -19.37 11.42
C GLN A 157 -11.91 -19.07 12.67
N LEU A 158 -11.81 -17.81 13.09
CA LEU A 158 -10.97 -17.38 14.20
C LEU A 158 -11.72 -17.40 15.53
N PRO A 159 -11.02 -17.65 16.65
CA PRO A 159 -11.59 -17.42 17.97
C PRO A 159 -11.89 -15.92 18.18
N PRO A 160 -12.96 -15.60 18.93
CA PRO A 160 -13.36 -14.23 19.17
C PRO A 160 -12.23 -13.43 19.83
N LEU A 161 -12.00 -12.21 19.35
CA LEU A 161 -10.99 -11.32 19.90
C LEU A 161 -11.54 -10.61 21.14
N THR A 162 -11.07 -10.99 22.32
CA THR A 162 -11.52 -10.39 23.60
C THR A 162 -10.56 -9.35 24.17
N ALA A 163 -9.32 -9.31 23.68
CA ALA A 163 -8.27 -8.42 24.16
C ALA A 163 -7.32 -8.01 23.04
N PHE A 164 -6.53 -6.97 23.27
CA PHE A 164 -5.46 -6.58 22.36
C PHE A 164 -4.38 -7.67 22.28
N ILE A 165 -3.94 -7.97 21.06
CA ILE A 165 -2.86 -8.92 20.80
C ILE A 165 -1.56 -8.18 20.47
N LEU A 166 -0.45 -8.71 20.98
CA LEU A 166 0.87 -8.29 20.57
C LEU A 166 1.16 -8.87 19.18
N PRO A 167 1.78 -8.10 18.26
CA PRO A 167 2.24 -8.60 16.97
C PRO A 167 3.19 -9.79 17.15
N SER A 168 2.65 -11.01 17.00
CA SER A 168 3.32 -12.27 17.34
C SER A 168 2.63 -13.44 16.63
N GLY A 169 2.98 -14.68 16.95
CA GLY A 169 2.31 -15.86 16.37
C GLY A 169 3.05 -16.50 15.18
N GLY A 170 4.38 -16.45 15.14
CA GLY A 170 5.20 -17.06 14.09
C GLY A 170 5.70 -16.07 13.04
N LYS A 171 6.53 -16.56 12.10
CA LYS A 171 7.19 -15.71 11.09
C LYS A 171 6.16 -15.06 10.16
N SER A 172 5.24 -15.86 9.62
CA SER A 172 4.19 -15.40 8.71
C SER A 172 3.28 -14.36 9.37
N SER A 173 2.77 -14.66 10.57
CA SER A 173 1.93 -13.71 11.33
C SER A 173 2.66 -12.40 11.64
N SER A 174 3.90 -12.48 12.12
CA SER A 174 4.69 -11.29 12.46
C SER A 174 4.97 -10.42 11.24
N ALA A 175 5.28 -11.05 10.10
CA ALA A 175 5.48 -10.35 8.83
C ALA A 175 4.18 -9.67 8.33
N LEU A 176 3.02 -10.33 8.47
CA LEU A 176 1.73 -9.75 8.13
C LEU A 176 1.36 -8.57 9.04
N HIS A 177 1.66 -8.65 10.34
CA HIS A 177 1.51 -7.51 11.24
C HIS A 177 2.46 -6.34 10.90
N PHE A 178 3.66 -6.63 10.42
CA PHE A 178 4.56 -5.61 9.90
C PHE A 178 3.97 -4.94 8.64
N CYS A 179 3.49 -5.73 7.68
CA CYS A 179 2.79 -5.23 6.48
C CYS A 179 1.61 -4.34 6.87
N ARG A 180 0.81 -4.74 7.87
CA ARG A 180 -0.30 -3.94 8.40
C ARG A 180 0.17 -2.56 8.90
N ALA A 181 1.30 -2.49 9.61
CA ALA A 181 1.83 -1.22 10.09
C ALA A 181 2.29 -0.31 8.95
N VAL A 182 2.95 -0.88 7.93
CA VAL A 182 3.35 -0.17 6.69
C VAL A 182 2.12 0.30 5.91
N CYS A 183 1.08 -0.53 5.80
CA CYS A 183 -0.18 -0.19 5.14
C CYS A 183 -0.86 1.01 5.79
N ARG A 184 -0.94 1.02 7.13
CA ARG A 184 -1.45 2.17 7.88
C ARG A 184 -0.57 3.42 7.71
N ARG A 185 0.74 3.25 7.48
CA ARG A 185 1.63 4.38 7.15
C ARG A 185 1.29 4.94 5.77
N ALA A 186 1.12 4.09 4.76
CA ALA A 186 0.67 4.50 3.42
C ALA A 186 -0.67 5.24 3.48
N GLU A 187 -1.65 4.71 4.23
CA GLU A 187 -2.95 5.36 4.46
C GLU A 187 -2.81 6.79 5.00
N ARG A 188 -1.95 7.02 5.98
CA ARG A 188 -1.69 8.35 6.55
C ARG A 188 -1.05 9.32 5.55
N ARG A 189 -0.24 8.81 4.61
CA ARG A 189 0.33 9.63 3.53
C ARG A 189 -0.73 10.08 2.53
N LEU A 190 -1.82 9.33 2.39
CA LEU A 190 -2.98 9.73 1.59
C LEU A 190 -3.95 10.64 2.35
N THR A 191 -4.16 10.34 3.63
CA THR A 191 -5.20 10.92 4.47
C THR A 191 -4.60 11.42 5.78
N THR A 192 -4.22 12.70 5.86
CA THR A 192 -4.02 13.36 7.15
C THR A 192 -5.35 13.97 7.60
N ARG A 193 -5.83 13.63 8.80
CA ARG A 193 -7.16 14.06 9.28
C ARG A 193 -7.23 15.59 9.37
N CYS A 194 -8.32 16.19 8.86
CA CYS A 194 -8.68 17.57 9.15
C CYS A 194 -8.91 17.74 10.68
N PRO A 195 -8.36 18.77 11.33
CA PRO A 195 -9.11 19.41 12.41
C PRO A 195 -10.42 19.91 11.78
N ASN A 196 -11.56 19.63 12.41
CA ASN A 196 -12.85 20.19 11.99
C ASN A 196 -12.65 21.66 11.63
N THR A 197 -12.87 22.02 10.37
CA THR A 197 -13.14 23.41 10.05
C THR A 197 -14.48 23.71 10.71
N SER A 198 -14.41 24.34 11.89
CA SER A 198 -15.56 25.01 12.45
C SER A 198 -16.15 25.87 11.34
N LYS A 199 -17.43 25.65 11.05
CA LYS A 199 -18.21 26.42 10.09
C LYS A 199 -17.97 27.90 10.36
N SER A 200 -17.27 28.59 9.47
CA SER A 200 -17.18 30.05 9.52
C SER A 200 -18.51 30.63 9.02
N GLY A 201 -19.24 31.29 9.91
CA GLY A 201 -20.01 32.49 9.58
C GLY A 201 -21.46 32.31 9.12
N ARG A 202 -22.39 32.26 10.08
CA ARG A 202 -23.55 33.16 10.06
C ARG A 202 -23.77 33.67 11.47
N GLY A 203 -23.62 34.99 11.64
CA GLY A 203 -23.70 35.65 12.94
C GLY A 203 -25.06 35.46 13.61
N ARG A 204 -25.01 35.20 14.92
CA ARG A 204 -26.05 35.59 15.87
C ARG A 204 -25.39 35.82 17.21
N THR A 205 -25.27 37.11 17.53
CA THR A 205 -25.24 37.73 18.86
C THR A 205 -24.91 36.83 20.06
N GLN A 206 -23.73 37.09 20.62
CA GLN A 206 -23.34 36.81 22.00
C GLN A 206 -24.47 37.18 22.97
N LYS A 207 -25.00 36.20 23.71
CA LYS A 207 -25.58 36.41 25.05
C LYS A 207 -25.73 35.07 25.77
N ALA A 208 -25.07 34.99 26.91
CA ALA A 208 -25.38 34.18 28.10
C ALA A 208 -25.48 32.66 27.94
N ALA A 209 -24.45 31.96 28.42
CA ALA A 209 -24.60 30.73 29.21
C ALA A 209 -23.26 30.37 29.88
N ASP A 210 -22.73 31.30 30.68
CA ASP A 210 -21.88 30.94 31.82
C ASP A 210 -22.82 30.72 33.01
N SER A 211 -23.25 29.48 33.21
CA SER A 211 -23.73 28.99 34.51
C SER A 211 -24.05 27.50 34.39
N LEU A 212 -23.60 26.74 35.38
CA LEU A 212 -23.92 25.34 35.67
C LEU A 212 -23.06 24.32 34.91
N PHE A 213 -21.93 23.92 35.50
CA PHE A 213 -21.73 22.56 36.05
C PHE A 213 -20.28 22.38 36.56
N GLU A 214 -19.95 23.02 37.68
CA GLU A 214 -18.86 22.56 38.55
C GLU A 214 -19.37 22.59 39.99
N GLU A 215 -19.84 21.44 40.46
CA GLU A 215 -19.88 21.12 41.89
C GLU A 215 -19.25 19.75 42.06
N THR A 216 -18.40 19.63 43.08
CA THR A 216 -17.75 18.43 43.61
C THR A 216 -16.52 17.92 42.86
N TRP A 217 -15.35 18.53 43.12
CA TRP A 217 -14.14 17.79 43.54
C TRP A 217 -13.29 18.69 44.45
N GLY A 218 -12.91 18.14 45.60
CA GLY A 218 -12.29 18.83 46.71
C GLY A 218 -10.85 19.29 46.48
N GLU A 219 -10.46 20.19 47.38
CA GLU A 219 -9.21 20.94 47.49
C GLU A 219 -7.93 20.07 47.41
N PHE A 220 -6.96 20.52 46.60
CA PHE A 220 -5.55 20.17 46.74
C PHE A 220 -4.72 21.47 46.80
N PRO A 221 -3.69 21.55 47.67
CA PRO A 221 -3.03 22.82 47.99
C PRO A 221 -2.06 23.31 46.91
N ALA A 222 -1.93 24.63 46.85
CA ALA A 222 -1.16 25.41 45.89
C ALA A 222 0.36 25.18 45.95
N GLU A 223 1.00 25.07 44.79
CA GLU A 223 2.46 25.26 44.64
C GLU A 223 2.80 26.76 44.45
N PRO A 224 3.93 27.26 45.00
CA PRO A 224 4.35 28.66 44.88
C PRO A 224 5.00 28.99 43.53
N PRO A 225 4.98 30.27 43.11
CA PRO A 225 5.38 30.68 41.76
C PRO A 225 6.90 30.66 41.57
N ARG A 226 7.37 30.07 40.46
CA ARG A 226 8.76 30.24 39.99
C ARG A 226 8.83 31.40 38.99
N THR A 227 9.77 32.30 39.26
CA THR A 227 10.13 33.53 38.53
C THR A 227 10.49 33.32 37.05
N PRO A 228 10.34 34.35 36.19
CA PRO A 228 10.58 34.23 34.76
C PRO A 228 12.08 34.31 34.43
N LEU A 229 12.61 33.30 33.75
CA LEU A 229 13.91 33.39 33.09
C LEU A 229 13.72 33.92 31.67
N ILE A 230 14.38 35.04 31.40
CA ILE A 230 14.48 35.75 30.13
C ILE A 230 15.08 34.80 29.07
N THR A 231 14.35 34.53 27.99
CA THR A 231 14.88 33.89 26.79
C THR A 231 15.18 34.97 25.73
N PRO A 232 16.33 34.90 25.02
CA PRO A 232 16.56 35.79 23.89
C PRO A 232 15.72 35.33 22.70
N ALA A 233 15.15 36.30 21.99
CA ALA A 233 14.32 36.12 20.81
C ALA A 233 15.07 35.35 19.71
N ALA A 234 14.78 34.06 19.58
CA ALA A 234 15.12 33.30 18.39
C ALA A 234 14.00 33.52 17.37
N THR A 235 14.28 34.34 16.36
CA THR A 235 13.44 34.51 15.16
C THR A 235 13.32 33.17 14.46
N ARG A 236 12.28 32.42 14.82
CA ARG A 236 11.93 31.15 14.18
C ARG A 236 11.26 31.52 12.86
N LEU A 237 11.99 31.37 11.75
CA LEU A 237 11.37 31.26 10.43
C LEU A 237 10.56 29.95 10.44
N SER A 238 9.31 30.04 10.88
CA SER A 238 8.36 28.94 10.86
C SER A 238 7.89 28.73 9.43
N GLY A 239 8.69 28.01 8.64
CA GLY A 239 8.15 27.25 7.53
C GLY A 239 7.20 26.20 8.11
N GLU A 240 5.92 26.53 8.22
CA GLU A 240 4.90 25.54 8.55
C GLU A 240 4.80 24.56 7.38
N TRP A 241 5.44 23.40 7.51
CA TRP A 241 5.19 22.25 6.63
C TRP A 241 3.78 21.75 6.89
N LYS A 242 2.79 22.39 6.26
CA LYS A 242 1.40 21.95 6.35
C LYS A 242 1.26 20.70 5.48
N VAL A 243 1.30 19.53 6.10
CA VAL A 243 0.97 18.26 5.44
C VAL A 243 -0.53 18.28 5.13
N VAL A 244 -0.88 18.71 3.91
CA VAL A 244 -2.26 18.70 3.43
C VAL A 244 -2.55 17.33 2.79
N PRO A 245 -3.72 16.71 2.97
CA PRO A 245 -4.00 15.39 2.40
C PRO A 245 -4.25 15.43 0.90
N LEU A 246 -3.66 14.50 0.13
CA LEU A 246 -3.91 14.33 -1.30
C LEU A 246 -5.41 14.08 -1.60
N VAL A 247 -6.07 13.30 -0.74
CA VAL A 247 -7.51 13.02 -0.88
C VAL A 247 -8.36 14.30 -0.67
N GLN A 248 -7.94 15.19 0.23
CA GLN A 248 -8.68 16.43 0.50
C GLN A 248 -8.47 17.50 -0.57
N MET A 249 -7.32 17.48 -1.25
CA MET A 249 -7.10 18.31 -2.44
C MET A 249 -7.91 17.82 -3.65
N GLY A 250 -8.63 16.69 -3.53
CA GLY A 250 -9.32 16.06 -4.65
C GLY A 250 -8.35 15.55 -5.71
N GLU A 251 -7.08 15.31 -5.34
CA GLU A 251 -6.00 14.91 -6.26
C GLU A 251 -6.02 13.42 -6.56
N THR A 252 -6.63 12.61 -5.70
CA THR A 252 -6.73 11.16 -5.86
C THR A 252 -8.14 10.65 -5.60
N ASP A 253 -8.39 9.41 -6.01
CA ASP A 253 -9.68 8.76 -5.84
C ASP A 253 -9.92 8.37 -4.36
N ALA A 254 -11.12 8.66 -3.84
CA ALA A 254 -11.51 8.29 -2.49
C ALA A 254 -11.49 6.77 -2.25
N ASN A 255 -11.67 5.98 -3.32
CA ASN A 255 -11.63 4.52 -3.25
C ASN A 255 -10.24 4.00 -2.88
N VAL A 256 -9.16 4.71 -3.22
CA VAL A 256 -7.79 4.31 -2.84
C VAL A 256 -7.63 4.32 -1.33
N ALA A 257 -8.09 5.38 -0.66
CA ALA A 257 -8.01 5.48 0.80
C ALA A 257 -8.87 4.41 1.48
N LYS A 258 -10.08 4.14 0.97
CA LYS A 258 -10.96 3.06 1.46
C LYS A 258 -10.30 1.68 1.30
N PHE A 259 -9.67 1.44 0.16
CA PHE A 259 -8.96 0.19 -0.11
C PHE A 259 -7.81 -0.04 0.88
N LEU A 260 -6.94 0.96 1.11
CA LEU A 260 -5.85 0.82 2.08
C LEU A 260 -6.36 0.63 3.52
N ASN A 261 -7.43 1.34 3.89
CA ASN A 261 -8.06 1.16 5.20
C ASN A 261 -8.49 -0.29 5.40
N ARG A 262 -9.25 -0.83 4.44
CA ARG A 262 -9.74 -2.22 4.48
C ARG A 262 -8.64 -3.25 4.35
N LEU A 263 -7.59 -2.97 3.57
CA LEU A 263 -6.41 -3.83 3.44
C LEU A 263 -5.69 -3.98 4.78
N SER A 264 -5.64 -2.92 5.61
CA SER A 264 -5.03 -3.02 6.93
C SER A 264 -5.80 -3.96 7.88
N ASP A 265 -7.13 -4.00 7.76
CA ASP A 265 -7.97 -4.96 8.49
C ASP A 265 -7.76 -6.38 7.99
N TYR A 266 -7.72 -6.57 6.67
CA TYR A 266 -7.43 -7.87 6.06
C TYR A 266 -6.07 -8.44 6.50
N LEU A 267 -5.02 -7.62 6.49
CA LEU A 267 -3.68 -8.03 6.95
C LEU A 267 -3.68 -8.40 8.44
N PHE A 268 -4.49 -7.72 9.26
CA PHE A 268 -4.67 -8.09 10.66
C PHE A 268 -5.33 -9.47 10.80
N THR A 269 -6.43 -9.69 10.09
CA THR A 269 -7.17 -10.96 10.10
C THR A 269 -6.30 -12.12 9.60
N LEU A 270 -5.53 -11.91 8.53
CA LEU A 270 -4.60 -12.91 8.02
C LEU A 270 -3.48 -13.24 9.01
N ALA A 271 -2.94 -12.25 9.72
CA ALA A 271 -1.89 -12.50 10.71
C ALA A 271 -2.40 -13.48 11.78
N ARG A 272 -3.61 -13.25 12.28
CA ARG A 272 -4.27 -14.14 13.23
C ARG A 272 -4.53 -15.52 12.66
N TYR A 273 -5.02 -15.58 11.43
CA TYR A 273 -5.29 -16.84 10.74
C TYR A 273 -4.03 -17.66 10.52
N ALA A 274 -2.92 -17.02 10.12
CA ALA A 274 -1.63 -17.66 9.95
C ALA A 274 -1.12 -18.25 11.28
N ALA A 275 -1.21 -17.48 12.38
CA ALA A 275 -0.83 -17.96 13.71
C ALA A 275 -1.65 -19.19 14.12
N MET A 276 -2.97 -19.14 13.94
CA MET A 276 -3.87 -20.26 14.24
C MET A 276 -3.54 -21.52 13.42
N LYS A 277 -3.33 -21.38 12.09
CA LYS A 277 -3.00 -22.50 11.21
C LYS A 277 -1.63 -23.11 11.48
N GLU A 278 -0.68 -22.32 11.95
CA GLU A 278 0.64 -22.79 12.38
C GLU A 278 0.66 -23.33 13.83
N GLY A 279 -0.48 -23.35 14.53
CA GLY A 279 -0.58 -23.79 15.92
C GLY A 279 0.18 -22.87 16.89
N LYS A 280 0.39 -21.60 16.52
CA LYS A 280 1.08 -20.60 17.32
C LYS A 280 0.07 -19.77 18.10
N GLN A 281 0.34 -19.57 19.38
CA GLN A 281 -0.52 -18.75 20.23
C GLN A 281 -0.17 -17.26 20.11
N GLU A 282 -1.20 -16.44 19.96
CA GLU A 282 -1.09 -14.98 20.03
C GLU A 282 -0.82 -14.55 21.47
N LYS A 283 0.11 -13.63 21.68
CA LYS A 283 0.37 -13.08 23.01
C LYS A 283 -0.63 -11.96 23.31
N ILE A 284 -1.38 -12.10 24.39
CA ILE A 284 -2.31 -11.07 24.88
C ILE A 284 -1.50 -9.94 25.52
N TYR A 285 -1.84 -8.69 25.19
CA TYR A 285 -1.28 -7.51 25.84
C TYR A 285 -1.76 -7.45 27.30
N LYS A 286 -0.81 -7.31 28.23
CA LYS A 286 -1.08 -7.04 29.64
C LYS A 286 -0.64 -5.61 29.94
N LYS A 287 -1.56 -4.80 30.45
CA LYS A 287 -1.21 -3.47 30.98
C LYS A 287 -0.47 -3.71 32.30
N ASN A 288 0.69 -3.11 32.48
CA ASN A 288 1.34 -3.10 33.80
C ASN A 288 0.51 -2.17 34.69
N ASP A 289 -0.22 -2.72 35.66
CA ASP A 289 -0.77 -1.91 36.73
C ASP A 289 0.31 -1.69 37.80
N PRO A 290 0.47 -0.45 38.31
CA PRO A 290 1.47 -0.15 39.34
C PRO A 290 1.32 -0.98 40.62
N SER A 291 0.14 -1.57 40.86
CA SER A 291 -0.14 -2.44 42.00
C SER A 291 0.48 -3.83 41.91
N ASP A 292 0.89 -4.29 40.72
CA ASP A 292 1.52 -5.60 40.53
C ASP A 292 3.03 -5.59 40.82
N GLN A 293 3.59 -4.41 41.15
CA GLN A 293 5.00 -4.21 41.51
C GLN A 293 5.20 -3.87 43.00
N ALA A 294 4.15 -3.97 43.82
CA ALA A 294 4.17 -3.71 45.25
C ALA A 294 4.32 -5.00 46.08
#